data_AF-A0A8H7H9N5-F1
#
_entry.id   AF-A0A8H7H9N5-F1
#
_cell.length_a   1.000
_cell.length_b   1.000
_cell.length_c   1.000
_cell.angle_alpha   90.00
_cell.angle_beta   90.00
_cell.angle_gamma   90.00
#
_symmetry.space_group_name_H-M   'P 1'
#
loop_
_entity.id
_entity.type
_entity.pdbx_description
1 polymer ?
#
loop_
_entity_poly.entity_id
_entity_poly.type
_entity_poly.pdbx_seq_one_letter_code
_entity_poly.pdbx_strand_id
1 'polypeptide(L)'
;MAFIENEEWVNEGWYRVSLCYTDIVFEWWKEITNLSDRSALKAFLHTDSLISDECPLHPGAKGMEVFMAIIQNGESRLCFSLKQISYARYWLHAYGLTSEPLPLPSSHYLLTLNDLRGPPSPVTYKTVSELRNALKDVGKHNKRVKTFAGDFALGELRTVFERVRSVWGERRGTWMAIDFEGWEMDHTIITEFGWSLIRWDPEEVAADPKEGDNPGEVKLKEVREEGHWTVKEYAAYRNGKYVKDNRDRYDFGNTEVMPKTVFKKRIGDLITKYAAEGPLYLVFHDRYGDVKYLHQLEVPDIGDLSSIPNKPPGPGLYCVDTANMFSALEGDSHQQRGLERVCLLLKINGFNHPHNAGNDAHVGSVAVFHRFTMEALRAMATGKPLDPQREERWPNQTQVLFGQQRGVKVEWTERDLDSDDEFY
;
A
#
# COMPACT_ATOMS: atom_id res chain seq x y z
N MET A 1 -40.37 6.65 7.79
CA MET A 1 -40.63 6.44 6.35
C MET A 1 -40.93 7.78 5.72
N ALA A 2 -40.60 7.94 4.43
CA ALA A 2 -40.63 9.18 3.65
C ALA A 2 -39.66 10.28 4.15
N PHE A 3 -38.59 10.51 3.37
CA PHE A 3 -37.93 11.79 3.04
C PHE A 3 -36.54 11.52 2.43
N ILE A 4 -36.50 10.76 1.33
CA ILE A 4 -35.36 10.70 0.41
C ILE A 4 -35.92 10.56 -1.01
N GLU A 5 -36.32 11.69 -1.60
CA GLU A 5 -36.56 11.81 -3.04
C GLU A 5 -35.81 13.07 -3.50
N ASN A 6 -34.95 12.92 -4.52
CA ASN A 6 -34.18 13.98 -5.21
C ASN A 6 -32.84 14.47 -4.62
N GLU A 7 -32.03 13.60 -4.01
CA GLU A 7 -30.56 13.75 -4.07
C GLU A 7 -29.97 12.57 -4.88
N GLU A 8 -29.24 12.85 -5.95
CA GLU A 8 -28.46 11.83 -6.66
C GLU A 8 -27.27 11.41 -5.78
N TRP A 9 -27.41 10.26 -5.12
CA TRP A 9 -26.41 9.75 -4.19
C TRP A 9 -25.10 9.41 -4.90
N VAL A 10 -24.11 10.30 -4.75
CA VAL A 10 -22.70 9.98 -4.98
C VAL A 10 -22.29 8.95 -3.93
N ASN A 11 -22.44 7.66 -4.23
CA ASN A 11 -22.13 6.57 -3.30
C ASN A 11 -20.63 6.48 -2.95
N GLU A 12 -19.75 7.06 -3.79
CA GLU A 12 -18.29 7.11 -3.60
C GLU A 12 -17.79 8.54 -3.87
N GLY A 13 -17.52 9.30 -2.80
CA GLY A 13 -17.07 10.69 -2.89
C GLY A 13 -16.24 11.14 -1.69
N TRP A 14 -15.34 12.10 -1.92
CA TRP A 14 -14.44 12.67 -0.92
C TRP A 14 -14.43 14.19 -1.02
N TYR A 15 -14.35 14.89 0.10
CA TYR A 15 -14.19 16.34 0.11
C TYR A 15 -12.73 16.73 0.33
N ARG A 16 -12.25 17.68 -0.48
CA ARG A 16 -10.87 18.18 -0.47
C ARG A 16 -10.51 18.81 0.89
N VAL A 17 -9.30 18.55 1.36
CA VAL A 17 -8.62 19.29 2.42
C VAL A 17 -7.27 19.77 1.84
N SER A 18 -7.31 20.83 1.04
CA SER A 18 -6.13 21.35 0.36
C SER A 18 -5.40 22.44 1.14
N LEU A 19 -4.08 22.26 1.31
CA LEU A 19 -3.04 23.29 1.53
C LEU A 19 -3.12 24.17 2.80
N CYS A 20 -4.30 24.32 3.36
CA CYS A 20 -4.65 24.92 4.63
C CYS A 20 -5.95 24.25 5.12
N TYR A 21 -6.47 24.73 6.23
CA TYR A 21 -7.79 24.39 6.75
C TYR A 21 -8.96 24.82 5.82
N THR A 22 -8.72 25.27 4.58
CA THR A 22 -9.68 26.09 3.83
C THR A 22 -10.93 25.37 3.39
N ASP A 23 -10.82 24.42 2.48
CA ASP A 23 -11.92 23.97 1.61
C ASP A 23 -13.12 23.37 2.38
N ILE A 24 -12.87 22.85 3.59
CA ILE A 24 -13.91 22.35 4.49
C ILE A 24 -13.97 23.14 5.81
N VAL A 25 -12.86 23.53 6.44
CA VAL A 25 -12.92 24.19 7.76
C VAL A 25 -13.10 25.72 7.67
N PHE A 26 -12.69 26.37 6.57
CA PHE A 26 -12.93 27.81 6.32
C PHE A 26 -13.92 28.13 5.19
N GLU A 27 -14.41 27.16 4.43
CA GLU A 27 -15.39 27.39 3.35
C GLU A 27 -16.79 26.83 3.67
N TRP A 28 -16.92 25.62 4.25
CA TRP A 28 -18.23 25.00 4.51
C TRP A 28 -19.16 25.86 5.38
N TRP A 29 -18.62 26.57 6.38
CA TRP A 29 -19.43 27.47 7.23
C TRP A 29 -20.09 28.63 6.46
N LYS A 30 -19.66 28.93 5.23
CA LYS A 30 -20.27 29.97 4.39
C LYS A 30 -21.64 29.55 3.85
N GLU A 31 -21.84 28.24 3.62
CA GLU A 31 -23.13 27.65 3.19
C GLU A 31 -24.18 27.68 4.30
N ILE A 32 -23.75 27.73 5.57
CA ILE A 32 -24.63 27.88 6.73
C ILE A 32 -25.01 29.35 6.87
N THR A 33 -26.28 29.67 7.11
CA THR A 33 -26.73 31.06 7.36
C THR A 33 -26.68 31.43 8.86
N ASN A 34 -27.06 30.50 9.74
CA ASN A 34 -27.12 30.67 11.19
C ASN A 34 -25.72 30.82 11.83
N LEU A 35 -25.52 31.87 12.63
CA LEU A 35 -24.25 32.17 13.31
C LEU A 35 -23.88 31.20 14.43
N SER A 36 -24.87 30.63 15.12
CA SER A 36 -24.65 29.62 16.16
C SER A 36 -24.15 28.32 15.53
N ASP A 37 -24.85 27.87 14.49
CA ASP A 37 -24.53 26.62 13.77
C ASP A 37 -23.17 26.70 13.07
N ARG A 38 -22.82 27.87 12.51
CA ARG A 38 -21.46 28.19 12.02
C ARG A 38 -20.39 28.02 13.09
N SER A 39 -20.68 28.42 14.33
CA SER A 39 -19.74 28.38 15.44
C SER A 39 -19.56 26.96 15.96
N ALA A 40 -20.65 26.19 16.06
CA ALA A 40 -20.61 24.76 16.37
C ALA A 40 -19.78 23.96 15.33
N LEU A 41 -19.99 24.20 14.03
CA LEU A 41 -19.21 23.54 12.98
C LEU A 41 -17.71 23.89 13.08
N LYS A 42 -17.37 25.16 13.30
CA LYS A 42 -15.97 25.60 13.43
C LYS A 42 -15.28 25.00 14.65
N ALA A 43 -15.99 24.84 15.77
CA ALA A 43 -15.48 24.15 16.95
C ALA A 43 -15.25 22.66 16.66
N PHE A 44 -16.24 21.98 16.07
CA PHE A 44 -16.14 20.56 15.71
C PHE A 44 -14.96 20.24 14.79
N LEU A 45 -14.74 21.07 13.76
CA LEU A 45 -13.66 20.92 12.79
C LEU A 45 -12.30 21.47 13.26
N HIS A 46 -12.20 21.95 14.50
CA HIS A 46 -10.92 22.45 15.04
C HIS A 46 -9.91 21.30 15.18
N THR A 47 -8.59 21.57 15.02
CA THR A 47 -7.57 20.50 15.05
C THR A 47 -7.64 19.68 16.34
N ASP A 48 -7.83 20.37 17.46
CA ASP A 48 -7.77 19.76 18.77
C ASP A 48 -9.03 18.90 19.02
N SER A 49 -10.18 19.33 18.50
CA SER A 49 -11.44 18.58 18.53
C SER A 49 -11.45 17.38 17.59
N LEU A 50 -10.83 17.50 16.41
CA LEU A 50 -10.68 16.41 15.45
C LEU A 50 -9.67 15.34 15.90
N ILE A 51 -8.74 15.65 16.81
CA ILE A 51 -7.71 14.71 17.30
C ILE A 51 -8.08 14.13 18.68
N SER A 52 -8.98 14.78 19.43
CA SER A 52 -9.43 14.34 20.75
C SER A 52 -9.98 12.91 20.71
N ASP A 53 -9.66 12.10 21.72
CA ASP A 53 -10.20 10.73 21.87
C ASP A 53 -11.74 10.73 22.06
N GLU A 54 -12.34 11.90 22.35
CA GLU A 54 -13.80 12.13 22.39
C GLU A 54 -14.43 12.46 21.02
N CYS A 55 -13.64 12.54 19.94
CA CYS A 55 -14.14 12.92 18.62
C CYS A 55 -15.07 11.82 18.06
N PRO A 56 -16.31 12.15 17.68
CA PRO A 56 -17.28 11.15 17.23
C PRO A 56 -17.00 10.65 15.80
N LEU A 57 -15.98 11.18 15.11
CA LEU A 57 -15.49 10.64 13.83
C LEU A 57 -14.58 9.42 13.99
N HIS A 58 -14.08 9.13 15.20
CA HIS A 58 -13.23 7.97 15.48
C HIS A 58 -13.45 7.41 16.92
N PRO A 59 -14.70 7.06 17.29
CA PRO A 59 -15.03 6.68 18.67
C PRO A 59 -14.23 5.45 19.14
N GLY A 60 -13.46 5.63 20.22
CA GLY A 60 -12.60 4.58 20.79
C GLY A 60 -11.25 4.37 20.08
N ALA A 61 -10.98 5.07 18.97
CA ALA A 61 -9.71 5.02 18.26
C ALA A 61 -8.87 6.28 18.52
N LYS A 62 -7.55 6.09 18.71
CA LYS A 62 -6.65 7.20 19.00
C LYS A 62 -6.18 7.91 17.72
N GLY A 63 -6.72 9.10 17.50
CA GLY A 63 -6.33 10.00 16.42
C GLY A 63 -7.23 9.95 15.19
N MET A 64 -7.09 10.99 14.35
CA MET A 64 -7.95 11.24 13.21
C MET A 64 -7.50 10.48 11.97
N GLU A 65 -8.38 9.65 11.40
CA GLU A 65 -8.21 9.11 10.04
C GLU A 65 -8.69 10.10 8.98
N VAL A 66 -7.83 10.42 8.02
CA VAL A 66 -8.15 11.15 6.79
C VAL A 66 -7.57 10.40 5.59
N PHE A 67 -7.94 10.80 4.38
CA PHE A 67 -7.56 10.10 3.16
C PHE A 67 -6.58 10.91 2.33
N MET A 68 -5.47 10.29 1.88
CA MET A 68 -4.52 10.89 0.94
C MET A 68 -4.95 10.56 -0.50
N ALA A 69 -5.38 11.56 -1.25
CA ALA A 69 -5.79 11.44 -2.64
C ALA A 69 -4.76 12.09 -3.57
N ILE A 70 -4.52 11.50 -4.75
CA ILE A 70 -3.75 12.12 -5.84
C ILE A 70 -4.72 12.52 -6.96
N ILE A 71 -4.81 13.81 -7.24
CA ILE A 71 -5.65 14.34 -8.34
C ILE A 71 -4.92 14.23 -9.70
N GLN A 72 -5.65 14.34 -10.81
CA GLN A 72 -5.12 14.08 -12.16
C GLN A 72 -3.84 14.85 -12.53
N ASN A 73 -3.58 16.04 -11.96
CA ASN A 73 -2.35 16.80 -12.19
C ASN A 73 -1.12 16.31 -11.37
N GLY A 74 -1.26 15.21 -10.61
CA GLY A 74 -0.21 14.61 -9.79
C GLY A 74 -0.07 15.23 -8.39
N GLU A 75 -0.81 16.29 -8.05
CA GLU A 75 -0.78 16.86 -6.71
C GLU A 75 -1.51 15.97 -5.70
N SER A 76 -0.96 15.87 -4.49
CA SER A 76 -1.59 15.21 -3.35
C SER A 76 -2.58 16.15 -2.63
N ARG A 77 -3.58 15.55 -1.98
CA ARG A 77 -4.58 16.21 -1.13
C ARG A 77 -4.87 15.29 0.06
N LEU A 78 -4.94 15.87 1.26
CA LEU A 78 -5.72 15.22 2.32
C LEU A 78 -7.21 15.44 2.01
N CYS A 79 -8.06 14.52 2.44
CA CYS A 79 -9.49 14.52 2.17
C CYS A 79 -10.27 13.94 3.35
N PHE A 80 -11.49 14.45 3.57
CA PHE A 80 -12.51 13.73 4.34
C PHE A 80 -13.30 12.85 3.37
N SER A 81 -13.74 11.68 3.82
CA SER A 81 -14.76 10.91 3.08
C SER A 81 -16.14 11.60 3.16
N LEU A 82 -16.98 11.41 2.15
CA LEU A 82 -18.39 11.82 2.20
C LEU A 82 -19.12 11.19 3.40
N LYS A 83 -18.71 9.99 3.84
CA LYS A 83 -19.23 9.33 5.05
C LYS A 83 -18.94 10.14 6.31
N GLN A 84 -17.70 10.61 6.49
CA GLN A 84 -17.31 11.45 7.65
C GLN A 84 -18.07 12.80 7.66
N ILE A 85 -18.16 13.47 6.50
CA ILE A 85 -18.90 14.75 6.38
C ILE A 85 -20.39 14.55 6.64
N SER A 86 -21.00 13.51 6.06
CA SER A 86 -22.42 13.17 6.29
C SER A 86 -22.69 12.84 7.76
N TYR A 87 -21.82 12.05 8.40
CA TYR A 87 -21.94 11.75 9.82
C TYR A 87 -21.86 13.02 10.68
N ALA A 88 -20.88 13.91 10.43
CA ALA A 88 -20.73 15.16 11.18
C ALA A 88 -21.99 16.05 11.12
N ARG A 89 -22.63 16.16 9.94
CA ARG A 89 -23.89 16.91 9.74
C ARG A 89 -25.00 16.44 10.68
N TYR A 90 -25.24 15.13 10.72
CA TYR A 90 -26.32 14.56 11.52
C TYR A 90 -25.97 14.50 13.01
N TRP A 91 -24.70 14.22 13.36
CA TRP A 91 -24.25 14.17 14.75
C TRP A 91 -24.39 15.54 15.45
N LEU A 92 -23.94 16.62 14.81
CA LEU A 92 -24.06 17.98 15.35
C LEU A 92 -25.51 18.38 15.62
N HIS A 93 -26.45 17.96 14.78
CA HIS A 93 -27.87 18.22 15.00
C HIS A 93 -28.48 17.31 16.07
N ALA A 94 -28.17 16.01 16.06
CA ALA A 94 -28.68 15.04 17.03
C ALA A 94 -28.25 15.36 18.47
N TYR A 95 -27.07 15.97 18.67
CA TYR A 95 -26.58 16.45 19.97
C TYR A 95 -27.07 17.87 20.32
N GLY A 96 -27.95 18.48 19.52
CA GLY A 96 -28.51 19.81 19.78
C GLY A 96 -27.51 20.96 19.63
N LEU A 97 -26.35 20.72 19.02
CA LEU A 97 -25.31 21.73 18.78
C LEU A 97 -25.61 22.60 17.54
N THR A 98 -26.49 22.13 16.65
CA THR A 98 -26.97 22.86 15.46
C THR A 98 -28.49 22.79 15.36
N SER A 99 -29.11 23.89 14.94
CA SER A 99 -30.58 24.03 14.91
C SER A 99 -31.27 23.09 13.92
N GLU A 100 -30.58 22.74 12.84
CA GLU A 100 -31.00 21.78 11.81
C GLU A 100 -29.78 20.97 11.32
N PRO A 101 -29.97 19.81 10.63
CA PRO A 101 -28.87 19.11 10.00
C PRO A 101 -28.17 20.03 9.00
N LEU A 102 -26.87 20.27 9.20
CA LEU A 102 -26.10 21.18 8.36
C LEU A 102 -26.21 20.82 6.86
N PRO A 103 -26.16 21.79 5.93
CA PRO A 103 -26.07 21.50 4.50
C PRO A 103 -24.77 20.75 4.18
N LEU A 104 -24.71 20.09 3.02
CA LEU A 104 -23.43 19.61 2.49
C LEU A 104 -22.49 20.80 2.16
N PRO A 105 -21.17 20.61 2.19
CA PRO A 105 -20.23 21.57 1.62
C PRO A 105 -20.48 21.76 0.12
N SER A 106 -20.07 22.90 -0.43
CA SER A 106 -20.16 23.17 -1.87
C SER A 106 -19.53 22.05 -2.70
N SER A 107 -20.23 21.61 -3.75
CA SER A 107 -19.77 20.59 -4.69
C SER A 107 -18.48 20.97 -5.42
N HIS A 108 -18.09 22.26 -5.42
CA HIS A 108 -16.79 22.73 -5.91
C HIS A 108 -15.59 22.06 -5.20
N TYR A 109 -15.78 21.65 -3.94
CA TYR A 109 -14.75 20.99 -3.13
C TYR A 109 -14.86 19.46 -3.15
N LEU A 110 -15.84 18.89 -3.86
CA LEU A 110 -16.00 17.45 -4.01
C LEU A 110 -14.92 16.87 -4.95
N LEU A 111 -14.54 15.63 -4.70
CA LEU A 111 -13.75 14.76 -5.54
C LEU A 111 -14.53 13.44 -5.71
N THR A 112 -14.70 13.05 -6.96
CA THR A 112 -15.14 11.72 -7.37
C THR A 112 -13.90 10.87 -7.72
N LEU A 113 -14.05 9.55 -7.85
CA LEU A 113 -12.94 8.71 -8.34
C LEU A 113 -12.42 9.11 -9.73
N ASN A 114 -13.21 9.82 -10.55
CA ASN A 114 -12.78 10.28 -11.88
C ASN A 114 -11.81 11.47 -11.79
N ASP A 115 -11.91 12.29 -10.73
CA ASP A 115 -11.00 13.42 -10.48
C ASP A 115 -9.61 12.95 -9.96
N LEU A 116 -9.47 11.66 -9.68
CA LEU A 116 -8.34 11.03 -9.02
C LEU A 116 -7.59 10.05 -9.91
N ARG A 117 -6.28 9.93 -9.69
CA ARG A 117 -5.44 8.91 -10.33
C ARG A 117 -5.61 7.50 -9.72
N GLY A 118 -6.26 7.42 -8.56
CA GLY A 118 -6.52 6.18 -7.82
C GLY A 118 -7.39 6.41 -6.59
N PRO A 119 -7.79 5.33 -5.89
CA PRO A 119 -8.54 5.42 -4.65
C PRO A 119 -7.70 6.14 -3.57
N PRO A 120 -8.29 7.03 -2.75
CA PRO A 120 -7.57 7.68 -1.66
C PRO A 120 -7.13 6.72 -0.55
N SER A 121 -5.83 6.70 -0.23
CA SER A 121 -5.27 5.83 0.81
C SER A 121 -5.56 6.39 2.22
N PRO A 122 -6.02 5.59 3.19
CA PRO A 122 -6.22 6.05 4.56
C PRO A 122 -4.89 6.42 5.26
N VAL A 123 -4.94 7.42 6.15
CA VAL A 123 -3.82 7.91 6.96
C VAL A 123 -4.34 8.41 8.31
N THR A 124 -3.88 7.82 9.40
CA THR A 124 -4.22 8.25 10.78
C THR A 124 -3.16 9.19 11.34
N TYR A 125 -3.59 10.32 11.92
CA TYR A 125 -2.73 11.26 12.65
C TYR A 125 -3.11 11.29 14.14
N LYS A 126 -2.15 11.00 15.01
CA LYS A 126 -2.38 10.81 16.45
C LYS A 126 -2.21 12.07 17.28
N THR A 127 -1.62 13.12 16.70
CA THR A 127 -1.43 14.40 17.37
C THR A 127 -1.77 15.59 16.47
N VAL A 128 -2.14 16.69 17.11
CA VAL A 128 -2.35 18.01 16.49
C VAL A 128 -1.11 18.48 15.71
N SER A 129 0.08 18.15 16.19
CA SER A 129 1.35 18.46 15.54
C SER A 129 1.53 17.67 14.24
N GLU A 130 1.30 16.35 14.26
CA GLU A 130 1.36 15.48 13.09
C GLU A 130 0.43 15.96 11.97
N LEU A 131 -0.85 16.20 12.28
CA LEU A 131 -1.84 16.65 11.29
C LEU A 131 -1.48 18.03 10.70
N ARG A 132 -1.03 18.98 11.53
CA ARG A 132 -0.58 20.30 11.07
C ARG A 132 0.69 20.24 10.23
N ASN A 133 1.60 19.31 10.51
CA ASN A 133 2.82 19.14 9.71
C ASN A 133 2.53 18.43 8.39
N ALA A 134 1.70 17.38 8.40
CA ALA A 134 1.24 16.71 7.17
C ALA A 134 0.60 17.68 6.17
N LEU A 135 -0.25 18.60 6.62
CA LEU A 135 -0.83 19.66 5.76
C LEU A 135 0.25 20.56 5.13
N LYS A 136 1.27 20.96 5.89
CA LYS A 136 2.40 21.76 5.38
C LYS A 136 3.24 20.95 4.39
N ASP A 137 3.47 19.67 4.67
CA ASP A 137 4.36 18.81 3.89
C ASP A 137 3.72 18.39 2.56
N VAL A 138 2.41 18.13 2.52
CA VAL A 138 1.62 18.07 1.27
C VAL A 138 1.79 19.37 0.47
N GLY A 139 1.79 20.53 1.13
CA GLY A 139 1.99 21.82 0.45
C GLY A 139 3.40 22.07 -0.08
N LYS A 140 4.45 21.59 0.61
CA LYS A 140 5.82 21.55 0.06
C LYS A 140 5.88 20.57 -1.11
N HIS A 141 5.29 19.39 -0.96
CA HIS A 141 5.31 18.34 -1.96
C HIS A 141 4.64 18.76 -3.27
N ASN A 142 3.45 19.36 -3.23
CA ASN A 142 2.77 19.84 -4.42
C ASN A 142 3.57 20.92 -5.18
N LYS A 143 4.47 21.65 -4.50
CA LYS A 143 5.43 22.55 -5.16
C LYS A 143 6.56 21.76 -5.85
N ARG A 144 7.07 20.68 -5.22
CA ARG A 144 8.06 19.74 -5.81
C ARG A 144 7.49 18.94 -6.99
N VAL A 145 6.19 18.61 -7.00
CA VAL A 145 5.54 17.94 -8.15
C VAL A 145 5.48 18.87 -9.37
N LYS A 146 5.16 20.15 -9.17
CA LYS A 146 5.12 21.14 -10.26
C LYS A 146 6.46 21.31 -10.98
N THR A 147 7.58 21.06 -10.31
CA THR A 147 8.91 21.07 -10.93
C THR A 147 9.24 19.83 -11.76
N PHE A 148 8.42 18.75 -11.71
CA PHE A 148 8.58 17.52 -12.49
C PHE A 148 7.37 17.15 -13.35
N ALA A 149 6.55 18.13 -13.76
CA ALA A 149 5.35 17.92 -14.57
C ALA A 149 5.60 17.35 -16.01
N GLY A 150 6.80 16.85 -16.30
CA GLY A 150 7.18 16.15 -17.53
C GLY A 150 7.66 14.69 -17.35
N ASP A 151 7.92 14.20 -16.12
CA ASP A 151 8.18 12.77 -15.91
C ASP A 151 6.87 12.01 -15.66
N PHE A 152 6.22 11.65 -16.76
CA PHE A 152 4.99 10.87 -16.75
C PHE A 152 5.20 9.46 -16.16
N ALA A 153 6.36 8.84 -16.38
CA ALA A 153 6.64 7.49 -15.88
C ALA A 153 6.70 7.48 -14.35
N LEU A 154 7.42 8.42 -13.74
CA LEU A 154 7.44 8.57 -12.28
C LEU A 154 6.05 8.95 -11.72
N GLY A 155 5.27 9.76 -12.45
CA GLY A 155 3.89 10.08 -12.09
C GLY A 155 2.98 8.84 -11.99
N GLU A 156 3.13 7.88 -12.91
CA GLU A 156 2.40 6.61 -12.88
C GLU A 156 2.93 5.68 -11.78
N LEU A 157 4.25 5.53 -11.62
CA LEU A 157 4.85 4.73 -10.55
C LEU A 157 4.37 5.19 -9.15
N ARG A 158 4.32 6.51 -8.91
CA ARG A 158 3.80 7.10 -7.67
C ARG A 158 2.30 6.84 -7.47
N THR A 159 1.54 6.81 -8.56
CA THR A 159 0.10 6.47 -8.53
C THR A 159 -0.10 4.99 -8.17
N VAL A 160 0.69 4.09 -8.75
CA VAL A 160 0.68 2.65 -8.43
C VAL A 160 1.05 2.41 -6.97
N PHE A 161 2.08 3.09 -6.46
CA PHE A 161 2.50 2.99 -5.06
C PHE A 161 1.38 3.32 -4.08
N GLU A 162 0.68 4.45 -4.26
CA GLU A 162 -0.43 4.81 -3.36
C GLU A 162 -1.66 3.92 -3.54
N ARG A 163 -1.91 3.42 -4.76
CA ARG A 163 -2.97 2.42 -5.02
C ARG A 163 -2.70 1.12 -4.27
N VAL A 164 -1.46 0.62 -4.30
CA VAL A 164 -1.04 -0.55 -3.52
C VAL A 164 -1.19 -0.29 -2.01
N ARG A 165 -0.75 0.88 -1.51
CA ARG A 165 -0.96 1.27 -0.10
C ARG A 165 -2.43 1.26 0.31
N SER A 166 -3.32 1.83 -0.53
CA SER A 166 -4.76 1.89 -0.25
C SER A 166 -5.34 0.48 -0.12
N VAL A 167 -5.09 -0.37 -1.12
CA VAL A 167 -5.68 -1.72 -1.19
C VAL A 167 -5.06 -2.67 -0.15
N TRP A 168 -3.78 -2.48 0.21
CA TRP A 168 -3.18 -3.17 1.36
C TRP A 168 -3.85 -2.76 2.68
N GLY A 169 -4.15 -1.47 2.84
CA GLY A 169 -4.86 -0.92 4.00
C GLY A 169 -6.28 -1.47 4.18
N GLU A 170 -6.96 -1.86 3.09
CA GLU A 170 -8.28 -2.52 3.14
C GLU A 170 -8.26 -3.90 3.83
N ARG A 171 -7.08 -4.55 3.95
CA ARG A 171 -6.93 -5.92 4.47
C ARG A 171 -7.84 -6.95 3.79
N ARG A 172 -8.04 -6.77 2.47
CA ARG A 172 -9.02 -7.52 1.67
C ARG A 172 -8.34 -8.31 0.56
N GLY A 173 -8.70 -9.59 0.44
CA GLY A 173 -8.10 -10.51 -0.52
C GLY A 173 -6.79 -11.13 -0.02
N THR A 174 -6.08 -11.78 -0.94
CA THR A 174 -4.87 -12.54 -0.67
C THR A 174 -3.69 -11.93 -1.41
N TRP A 175 -2.57 -11.73 -0.72
CA TRP A 175 -1.32 -11.23 -1.31
C TRP A 175 -0.34 -12.38 -1.35
N MET A 176 0.14 -12.72 -2.54
CA MET A 176 1.06 -13.83 -2.76
C MET A 176 2.31 -13.34 -3.48
N ALA A 177 3.42 -13.22 -2.77
CA ALA A 177 4.72 -13.07 -3.42
C ALA A 177 5.14 -14.42 -3.97
N ILE A 178 5.69 -14.43 -5.18
CA ILE A 178 6.16 -15.63 -5.86
C ILE A 178 7.45 -15.34 -6.61
N ASP A 179 8.27 -16.37 -6.77
CA ASP A 179 9.48 -16.33 -7.60
C ASP A 179 9.82 -17.73 -8.13
N PHE A 180 10.65 -17.77 -9.17
CA PHE A 180 11.05 -18.97 -9.90
C PHE A 180 12.56 -18.95 -10.22
N GLU A 181 13.32 -19.81 -9.56
CA GLU A 181 14.67 -20.11 -10.01
C GLU A 181 14.65 -21.13 -11.17
N GLY A 182 15.45 -20.82 -12.19
CA GLY A 182 15.67 -21.65 -13.36
C GLY A 182 17.16 -21.94 -13.55
N TRP A 183 17.47 -22.96 -14.34
CA TRP A 183 18.86 -23.32 -14.60
C TRP A 183 19.57 -22.27 -15.46
N GLU A 184 20.67 -21.72 -14.97
CA GLU A 184 21.43 -20.60 -15.55
C GLU A 184 22.00 -20.87 -16.96
N MET A 185 21.98 -22.12 -17.42
CA MET A 185 22.44 -22.54 -18.75
C MET A 185 21.29 -22.86 -19.72
N ASP A 186 20.06 -23.05 -19.23
CA ASP A 186 18.85 -23.23 -20.05
C ASP A 186 17.60 -22.78 -19.27
N HIS A 187 17.14 -21.55 -19.57
CA HIS A 187 15.95 -20.94 -18.99
C HIS A 187 14.62 -21.59 -19.43
N THR A 188 14.63 -22.77 -20.04
CA THR A 188 13.45 -23.65 -20.15
C THR A 188 13.35 -24.68 -19.02
N ILE A 189 14.38 -24.79 -18.17
CA ILE A 189 14.41 -25.70 -17.02
C ILE A 189 14.15 -24.91 -15.74
N ILE A 190 12.87 -24.83 -15.35
CA ILE A 190 12.44 -24.30 -14.05
C ILE A 190 12.81 -25.31 -12.97
N THR A 191 13.73 -24.96 -12.08
CA THR A 191 14.24 -25.87 -11.03
C THR A 191 13.44 -25.76 -9.74
N GLU A 192 12.95 -24.57 -9.42
CA GLU A 192 12.39 -24.22 -8.11
C GLU A 192 11.19 -23.27 -8.26
N PHE A 193 10.36 -23.23 -7.23
CA PHE A 193 9.30 -22.25 -7.03
C PHE A 193 9.10 -22.08 -5.52
N GLY A 194 9.02 -20.84 -5.07
CA GLY A 194 8.54 -20.58 -3.71
C GLY A 194 7.65 -19.36 -3.67
N TRP A 195 6.93 -19.29 -2.55
CA TRP A 195 5.78 -18.41 -2.43
C TRP A 195 5.55 -18.01 -0.98
N SER A 196 5.23 -16.73 -0.78
CA SER A 196 4.84 -16.13 0.50
C SER A 196 3.42 -15.63 0.39
N LEU A 197 2.56 -15.97 1.34
CA LEU A 197 1.16 -15.56 1.34
C LEU A 197 0.82 -14.77 2.61
N ILE A 198 0.10 -13.66 2.44
CA ILE A 198 -0.53 -12.89 3.51
C ILE A 198 -2.01 -12.68 3.16
N ARG A 199 -2.90 -13.01 4.11
CA ARG A 199 -4.34 -12.74 4.06
C ARG A 199 -4.85 -12.35 5.46
N TRP A 200 -6.10 -11.93 5.57
CA TRP A 200 -6.72 -11.57 6.84
C TRP A 200 -8.03 -12.32 7.04
N ASP A 201 -8.07 -13.11 8.12
CA ASP A 201 -9.23 -13.91 8.49
C ASP A 201 -9.96 -13.26 9.68
N PRO A 202 -11.29 -13.46 9.82
CA PRO A 202 -12.00 -13.10 11.04
C PRO A 202 -11.36 -13.76 12.27
N GLU A 203 -11.02 -12.96 13.28
CA GLU A 203 -10.58 -13.47 14.57
C GLU A 203 -11.78 -14.10 15.30
N GLU A 204 -11.62 -15.32 15.81
CA GLU A 204 -12.65 -15.97 16.60
C GLU A 204 -12.94 -15.14 17.85
N VAL A 205 -14.20 -14.70 17.99
CA VAL A 205 -14.62 -13.85 19.11
C VAL A 205 -14.53 -14.65 20.41
N ALA A 206 -13.62 -14.26 21.30
CA ALA A 206 -13.55 -14.81 22.64
C ALA A 206 -14.90 -14.61 23.36
N ALA A 207 -15.37 -15.62 24.09
CA ALA A 207 -16.73 -15.66 24.64
C ALA A 207 -17.07 -14.50 25.61
N ASP A 208 -16.06 -13.85 26.18
CA ASP A 208 -16.18 -12.66 27.03
C ASP A 208 -15.70 -11.41 26.27
N PRO A 209 -16.61 -10.49 25.84
CA PRO A 209 -16.23 -9.19 25.30
C PRO A 209 -15.45 -8.38 26.33
N LYS A 210 -14.38 -7.70 25.91
CA LYS A 210 -13.67 -6.79 26.82
C LYS A 210 -14.40 -5.45 26.89
N GLU A 211 -14.40 -4.84 28.08
CA GLU A 211 -14.92 -3.50 28.27
C GLU A 211 -14.15 -2.51 27.37
N GLY A 212 -14.85 -1.96 26.37
CA GLY A 212 -14.25 -1.14 25.30
C GLY A 212 -14.31 -1.76 23.89
N ASP A 213 -14.73 -3.01 23.71
CA ASP A 213 -14.95 -3.59 22.38
C ASP A 213 -16.20 -2.99 21.70
N ASN A 214 -16.03 -2.43 20.50
CA ASN A 214 -17.11 -1.87 19.69
C ASN A 214 -18.06 -2.98 19.17
N PRO A 215 -19.37 -2.95 19.49
CA PRO A 215 -20.31 -3.96 19.00
C PRO A 215 -20.49 -3.88 17.48
N GLY A 216 -19.87 -4.80 16.75
CA GLY A 216 -19.97 -4.93 15.29
C GLY A 216 -18.65 -4.81 14.52
N GLU A 217 -17.53 -4.51 15.19
CA GLU A 217 -16.21 -4.51 14.54
C GLU A 217 -15.63 -5.93 14.49
N VAL A 218 -15.58 -6.52 13.29
CA VAL A 218 -14.93 -7.82 13.09
C VAL A 218 -13.41 -7.62 13.15
N LYS A 219 -12.80 -8.05 14.26
CA LYS A 219 -11.33 -8.11 14.36
C LYS A 219 -10.80 -9.07 13.30
N LEU A 220 -9.74 -8.65 12.62
CA LEU A 220 -9.10 -9.39 11.54
C LEU A 220 -7.70 -9.81 11.97
N LYS A 221 -7.45 -11.12 11.97
CA LYS A 221 -6.14 -11.72 12.23
C LYS A 221 -5.38 -11.89 10.92
N GLU A 222 -4.15 -11.39 10.88
CA GLU A 222 -3.23 -11.64 9.76
C GLU A 222 -2.81 -13.13 9.77
N VAL A 223 -3.06 -13.82 8.66
CA VAL A 223 -2.67 -15.21 8.42
C VAL A 223 -1.55 -15.22 7.39
N ARG A 224 -0.53 -16.03 7.67
CA ARG A 224 0.66 -16.18 6.83
C ARG A 224 0.85 -17.64 6.48
N GLU A 225 1.13 -17.90 5.21
CA GLU A 225 1.47 -19.22 4.68
C GLU A 225 2.69 -19.07 3.77
N GLU A 226 3.48 -20.12 3.60
CA GLU A 226 4.69 -20.12 2.79
C GLU A 226 4.99 -21.53 2.25
N GLY A 227 5.89 -21.62 1.27
CA GLY A 227 6.50 -22.90 0.94
C GLY A 227 7.56 -22.83 -0.16
N HIS A 228 8.38 -23.88 -0.19
CA HIS A 228 9.41 -24.08 -1.21
C HIS A 228 9.26 -25.43 -1.91
N TRP A 229 9.14 -25.41 -3.23
CA TRP A 229 8.97 -26.59 -4.06
C TRP A 229 10.10 -26.69 -5.08
N THR A 230 10.62 -27.89 -5.32
CA THR A 230 11.60 -28.10 -6.40
C THR A 230 11.29 -29.34 -7.23
N VAL A 231 11.72 -29.31 -8.50
CA VAL A 231 11.39 -30.35 -9.47
C VAL A 231 12.35 -31.53 -9.33
N LYS A 232 11.80 -32.73 -9.09
CA LYS A 232 12.54 -33.98 -8.86
C LYS A 232 13.39 -34.38 -10.07
N GLU A 233 12.81 -34.32 -11.25
CA GLU A 233 13.46 -34.62 -12.54
C GLU A 233 14.62 -33.66 -12.82
N TYR A 234 14.64 -32.49 -12.17
CA TYR A 234 15.64 -31.46 -12.36
C TYR A 234 16.61 -31.32 -11.16
N ALA A 235 16.72 -32.31 -10.28
CA ALA A 235 17.65 -32.30 -9.16
C ALA A 235 19.14 -32.21 -9.56
N ALA A 236 19.49 -32.63 -10.79
CA ALA A 236 20.86 -32.57 -11.31
C ALA A 236 21.22 -31.22 -11.96
N TYR A 237 20.24 -30.37 -12.25
CA TYR A 237 20.48 -29.02 -12.77
C TYR A 237 20.68 -28.09 -11.57
N ARG A 238 21.93 -27.67 -11.38
CA ARG A 238 22.38 -26.74 -10.35
C ARG A 238 22.95 -25.50 -11.01
N ASN A 239 22.75 -24.36 -10.36
CA ASN A 239 23.45 -23.13 -10.69
C ASN A 239 24.86 -23.16 -10.04
N GLY A 240 25.61 -22.06 -10.11
CA GLY A 240 26.93 -21.93 -9.48
C GLY A 240 28.00 -21.29 -10.37
N LYS A 241 27.73 -21.10 -11.67
CA LYS A 241 28.65 -20.50 -12.63
C LYS A 241 28.48 -18.99 -12.76
N TYR A 242 27.24 -18.50 -12.74
CA TYR A 242 26.87 -17.09 -12.81
C TYR A 242 26.09 -16.67 -11.55
N VAL A 243 25.25 -17.55 -11.02
CA VAL A 243 24.40 -17.36 -9.85
C VAL A 243 24.84 -18.33 -8.75
N LYS A 244 24.78 -17.95 -7.47
CA LYS A 244 25.11 -18.88 -6.36
C LYS A 244 24.04 -19.97 -6.25
N ASP A 245 24.43 -21.24 -6.08
CA ASP A 245 23.48 -22.32 -5.78
C ASP A 245 23.16 -22.34 -4.28
N ASN A 246 21.95 -21.91 -3.90
CA ASN A 246 21.44 -22.02 -2.54
C ASN A 246 20.18 -22.91 -2.44
N ARG A 247 19.77 -23.62 -3.50
CA ARG A 247 18.55 -24.47 -3.58
C ARG A 247 18.26 -25.37 -2.39
N ASP A 248 19.30 -25.91 -1.75
CA ASP A 248 19.17 -26.86 -0.64
C ASP A 248 19.13 -26.17 0.74
N ARG A 249 19.35 -24.85 0.82
CA ARG A 249 19.45 -24.07 2.06
C ARG A 249 18.12 -23.44 2.47
N TYR A 250 17.01 -24.17 2.41
CA TYR A 250 15.72 -23.60 2.81
C TYR A 250 15.63 -23.44 4.34
N ASP A 251 15.73 -22.20 4.81
CA ASP A 251 15.87 -21.79 6.19
C ASP A 251 14.51 -21.76 6.97
N PHE A 252 13.36 -21.76 6.26
CA PHE A 252 12.01 -21.64 6.88
C PHE A 252 11.19 -22.94 6.92
N GLY A 253 11.76 -24.08 6.54
CA GLY A 253 11.04 -25.34 6.59
C GLY A 253 11.73 -26.47 5.85
N ASN A 254 10.94 -27.27 5.12
CA ASN A 254 11.46 -28.37 4.31
C ASN A 254 11.12 -28.13 2.84
N THR A 255 12.13 -28.15 1.98
CA THR A 255 11.94 -28.11 0.52
C THR A 255 11.16 -29.34 0.08
N GLU A 256 9.96 -29.15 -0.50
CA GLU A 256 9.18 -30.27 -1.04
C GLU A 256 9.68 -30.62 -2.45
N VAL A 257 10.28 -31.80 -2.60
CA VAL A 257 10.72 -32.32 -3.90
C VAL A 257 9.59 -33.11 -4.55
N MET A 258 9.12 -32.68 -5.73
CA MET A 258 7.97 -33.30 -6.41
C MET A 258 8.18 -33.49 -7.91
N PRO A 259 7.48 -34.46 -8.56
CA PRO A 259 7.53 -34.63 -10.00
C PRO A 259 7.05 -33.39 -10.77
N LYS A 260 7.61 -33.12 -11.95
CA LYS A 260 7.30 -31.94 -12.78
C LYS A 260 5.81 -31.77 -13.06
N THR A 261 5.08 -32.86 -13.26
CA THR A 261 3.62 -32.86 -13.49
C THR A 261 2.85 -32.41 -12.24
N VAL A 262 3.29 -32.82 -11.06
CA VAL A 262 2.72 -32.41 -9.77
C VAL A 262 3.08 -30.96 -9.48
N PHE A 263 4.32 -30.55 -9.72
CA PHE A 263 4.82 -29.18 -9.57
C PHE A 263 3.95 -28.18 -10.35
N LYS A 264 3.82 -28.38 -11.66
CA LYS A 264 2.96 -27.57 -12.53
C LYS A 264 1.52 -27.51 -12.03
N LYS A 265 0.92 -28.67 -11.72
CA LYS A 265 -0.47 -28.73 -11.26
C LYS A 265 -0.66 -27.98 -9.94
N ARG A 266 0.24 -28.16 -8.97
CA ARG A 266 0.12 -27.59 -7.62
C ARG A 266 0.26 -26.06 -7.62
N ILE A 267 1.10 -25.50 -8.49
CA ILE A 267 1.21 -24.05 -8.69
C ILE A 267 -0.08 -23.50 -9.31
N GLY A 268 -0.60 -24.16 -10.35
CA GLY A 268 -1.89 -23.81 -10.96
C GLY A 268 -3.06 -23.87 -9.97
N ASP A 269 -3.16 -24.97 -9.20
CA ASP A 269 -4.17 -25.16 -8.16
C ASP A 269 -4.07 -24.07 -7.07
N LEU A 270 -2.87 -23.73 -6.61
CA LEU A 270 -2.62 -22.72 -5.57
C LEU A 270 -3.09 -21.33 -5.99
N ILE A 271 -2.69 -20.88 -7.19
CA ILE A 271 -3.06 -19.57 -7.74
C ILE A 271 -4.58 -19.54 -8.03
N THR A 272 -5.13 -20.58 -8.66
CA THR A 272 -6.55 -20.65 -9.00
C THR A 272 -7.44 -20.65 -7.75
N LYS A 273 -7.05 -21.37 -6.68
CA LYS A 273 -7.76 -21.37 -5.40
C LYS A 273 -7.92 -19.95 -4.86
N TYR A 274 -6.81 -19.24 -4.66
CA TYR A 274 -6.84 -17.94 -4.01
C TYR A 274 -7.43 -16.83 -4.90
N ALA A 275 -7.34 -16.95 -6.23
CA ALA A 275 -8.01 -16.05 -7.18
C ALA A 275 -9.54 -16.25 -7.25
N ALA A 276 -10.03 -17.45 -6.91
CA ALA A 276 -11.47 -17.73 -6.82
C ALA A 276 -12.09 -17.30 -5.48
N GLU A 277 -11.32 -17.35 -4.39
CA GLU A 277 -11.75 -16.90 -3.05
C GLU A 277 -11.90 -15.37 -2.94
N GLY A 278 -11.15 -14.60 -3.75
CA GLY A 278 -11.18 -13.15 -3.76
C GLY A 278 -10.15 -12.54 -4.71
N PRO A 279 -9.86 -11.22 -4.63
CA PRO A 279 -8.75 -10.65 -5.38
C PRO A 279 -7.42 -11.24 -4.88
N LEU A 280 -6.66 -11.83 -5.80
CA LEU A 280 -5.31 -12.34 -5.56
C LEU A 280 -4.30 -11.36 -6.16
N TYR A 281 -3.49 -10.74 -5.29
CA TYR A 281 -2.39 -9.87 -5.68
C TYR A 281 -1.12 -10.71 -5.78
N LEU A 282 -0.70 -11.03 -7.00
CA LEU A 282 0.60 -11.63 -7.27
C LEU A 282 1.68 -10.54 -7.17
N VAL A 283 2.63 -10.75 -6.26
CA VAL A 283 3.68 -9.79 -5.90
C VAL A 283 5.01 -10.28 -6.43
N PHE A 284 5.66 -9.45 -7.23
CA PHE A 284 6.93 -9.76 -7.89
C PHE A 284 8.00 -8.73 -7.52
N HIS A 285 9.25 -9.04 -7.87
CA HIS A 285 10.33 -8.07 -7.93
C HIS A 285 11.00 -8.16 -9.32
N ASP A 286 10.63 -7.25 -10.22
CA ASP A 286 10.88 -7.37 -11.67
C ASP A 286 10.16 -8.59 -12.30
N ARG A 287 8.84 -8.45 -12.45
CA ARG A 287 7.89 -9.51 -12.84
C ARG A 287 8.17 -10.28 -14.15
N TYR A 288 9.06 -9.79 -15.03
CA TYR A 288 9.14 -10.31 -16.40
C TYR A 288 9.69 -11.75 -16.47
N GLY A 289 10.57 -12.13 -15.54
CA GLY A 289 11.06 -13.50 -15.41
C GLY A 289 9.94 -14.46 -14.99
N ASP A 290 9.29 -14.18 -13.87
CA ASP A 290 8.26 -15.04 -13.28
C ASP A 290 7.04 -15.20 -14.18
N VAL A 291 6.57 -14.13 -14.81
CA VAL A 291 5.42 -14.19 -15.73
C VAL A 291 5.73 -15.08 -16.93
N LYS A 292 6.97 -15.09 -17.43
CA LYS A 292 7.41 -16.02 -18.48
C LYS A 292 7.38 -17.47 -18.00
N TYR A 293 7.82 -17.75 -16.76
CA TYR A 293 7.76 -19.10 -16.20
C TYR A 293 6.33 -19.56 -15.89
N LEU A 294 5.45 -18.68 -15.42
CA LEU A 294 4.02 -18.94 -15.24
C LEU A 294 3.34 -19.30 -16.56
N HIS A 295 3.66 -18.58 -17.65
CA HIS A 295 3.21 -18.95 -19.00
C HIS A 295 3.76 -20.31 -19.45
N GLN A 296 5.05 -20.59 -19.20
CA GLN A 296 5.65 -21.88 -19.53
C GLN A 296 5.03 -23.06 -18.75
N LEU A 297 4.57 -22.80 -17.53
CA LEU A 297 3.82 -23.74 -16.71
C LEU A 297 2.34 -23.85 -17.12
N GLU A 298 1.86 -23.03 -18.07
CA GLU A 298 0.45 -22.94 -18.49
C GLU A 298 -0.50 -22.74 -17.29
N VAL A 299 -0.11 -21.88 -16.34
CA VAL A 299 -1.01 -21.51 -15.23
C VAL A 299 -2.21 -20.75 -15.81
N PRO A 300 -3.46 -21.07 -15.40
CA PRO A 300 -4.66 -20.39 -15.90
C PRO A 300 -4.64 -18.88 -15.66
N ASP A 301 -5.31 -18.14 -16.54
CA ASP A 301 -5.64 -16.71 -16.43
C ASP A 301 -4.46 -15.73 -16.27
N ILE A 302 -3.20 -16.20 -16.30
CA ILE A 302 -1.99 -15.36 -16.28
C ILE A 302 -1.92 -14.38 -17.46
N GLY A 303 -2.54 -14.72 -18.60
CA GLY A 303 -2.67 -13.80 -19.73
C GLY A 303 -3.47 -12.53 -19.42
N ASP A 304 -4.35 -12.59 -18.42
CA ASP A 304 -5.20 -11.48 -17.98
C ASP A 304 -4.64 -10.78 -16.72
N LEU A 305 -3.36 -11.03 -16.38
CA LEU A 305 -2.68 -10.44 -15.22
C LEU A 305 -2.59 -8.91 -15.31
N SER A 306 -3.58 -8.25 -14.71
CA SER A 306 -3.82 -6.81 -14.81
C SER A 306 -3.18 -6.03 -13.67
N SER A 307 -2.91 -4.73 -13.85
CA SER A 307 -2.58 -3.85 -12.71
C SER A 307 -3.83 -3.62 -11.84
N ILE A 308 -3.63 -3.42 -10.54
CA ILE A 308 -4.74 -3.09 -9.61
C ILE A 308 -5.59 -1.94 -10.19
N PRO A 309 -6.93 -2.08 -10.33
CA PRO A 309 -7.81 -1.05 -10.89
C PRO A 309 -8.06 0.12 -9.92
N ASN A 310 -8.61 1.22 -10.42
CA ASN A 310 -8.97 2.41 -9.61
C ASN A 310 -10.15 2.17 -8.65
N LYS A 311 -10.94 1.13 -8.90
CA LYS A 311 -12.07 0.73 -8.06
C LYS A 311 -11.68 -0.51 -7.25
N PRO A 312 -12.29 -0.78 -6.09
CA PRO A 312 -12.03 -1.97 -5.31
C PRO A 312 -12.15 -3.24 -6.20
N PRO A 313 -11.06 -4.02 -6.38
CA PRO A 313 -11.10 -5.18 -7.26
C PRO A 313 -12.04 -6.28 -6.75
N GLY A 314 -12.63 -7.02 -7.68
CA GLY A 314 -13.34 -8.28 -7.43
C GLY A 314 -12.40 -9.50 -7.54
N PRO A 315 -12.93 -10.72 -7.47
CA PRO A 315 -12.15 -11.95 -7.70
C PRO A 315 -11.36 -11.92 -9.02
N GLY A 316 -10.16 -12.49 -9.02
CA GLY A 316 -9.23 -12.45 -10.16
C GLY A 316 -7.79 -12.14 -9.77
N LEU A 317 -6.93 -12.04 -10.80
CA LEU A 317 -5.48 -11.87 -10.68
C LEU A 317 -5.04 -10.42 -10.90
N TYR A 318 -4.25 -9.90 -9.97
CA TYR A 318 -3.71 -8.54 -10.03
C TYR A 318 -2.20 -8.54 -9.80
N CYS A 319 -1.48 -7.75 -10.57
CA CYS A 319 -0.04 -7.62 -10.54
C CYS A 319 0.40 -6.50 -9.59
N VAL A 320 1.37 -6.82 -8.73
CA VAL A 320 2.12 -5.85 -7.92
C VAL A 320 3.61 -6.09 -8.16
N ASP A 321 4.34 -5.03 -8.47
CA ASP A 321 5.79 -5.12 -8.73
C ASP A 321 6.53 -4.20 -7.78
N THR A 322 7.32 -4.81 -6.91
CA THR A 322 8.04 -4.10 -5.84
C THR A 322 9.24 -3.30 -6.34
N ALA A 323 9.81 -3.65 -7.51
CA ALA A 323 10.85 -2.83 -8.15
C ALA A 323 10.22 -1.49 -8.59
N ASN A 324 9.02 -1.53 -9.18
CA ASN A 324 8.27 -0.33 -9.55
C ASN A 324 7.83 0.50 -8.33
N MET A 325 7.41 -0.15 -7.24
CA MET A 325 7.13 0.56 -5.98
C MET A 325 8.38 1.22 -5.41
N PHE A 326 9.54 0.56 -5.45
CA PHE A 326 10.78 1.15 -4.95
C PHE A 326 11.25 2.32 -5.83
N SER A 327 11.20 2.19 -7.17
CA SER A 327 11.44 3.29 -8.11
C SER A 327 10.56 4.52 -7.82
N ALA A 328 9.28 4.31 -7.48
CA ALA A 328 8.40 5.38 -7.02
C ALA A 328 8.90 6.02 -5.71
N LEU A 329 9.28 5.18 -4.73
CA LEU A 329 9.73 5.59 -3.41
C LEU A 329 11.08 6.32 -3.45
N GLU A 330 12.06 5.88 -4.22
CA GLU A 330 13.34 6.61 -4.39
C GLU A 330 13.22 7.81 -5.33
N GLY A 331 12.17 7.88 -6.15
CA GLY A 331 11.94 8.99 -7.08
C GLY A 331 12.75 8.88 -8.38
N ASP A 332 13.06 7.66 -8.84
CA ASP A 332 13.80 7.39 -10.07
C ASP A 332 13.01 6.40 -10.95
N SER A 333 12.58 6.85 -12.13
CA SER A 333 11.83 6.06 -13.12
C SER A 333 12.74 5.38 -14.16
N HIS A 334 14.05 5.64 -14.14
CA HIS A 334 15.00 5.21 -15.17
C HIS A 334 15.90 4.05 -14.72
N GLN A 335 16.11 3.89 -13.42
CA GLN A 335 16.94 2.82 -12.86
C GLN A 335 16.17 2.06 -11.78
N GLN A 336 15.72 0.85 -12.12
CA GLN A 336 15.23 -0.11 -11.12
C GLN A 336 16.42 -0.69 -10.34
N ARG A 337 16.19 -0.99 -9.06
CA ARG A 337 17.17 -1.64 -8.18
C ARG A 337 16.78 -3.09 -7.96
N GLY A 338 17.76 -3.98 -8.02
CA GLY A 338 17.59 -5.37 -7.62
C GLY A 338 17.30 -5.51 -6.12
N LEU A 339 16.71 -6.65 -5.75
CA LEU A 339 16.05 -6.85 -4.46
C LEU A 339 16.98 -6.70 -3.25
N GLU A 340 18.22 -7.19 -3.34
CA GLU A 340 19.27 -7.01 -2.33
C GLU A 340 19.44 -5.54 -1.95
N ARG A 341 19.56 -4.70 -2.97
CA ARG A 341 19.77 -3.28 -2.82
C ARG A 341 18.52 -2.57 -2.29
N VAL A 342 17.33 -2.97 -2.76
CA VAL A 342 16.06 -2.46 -2.22
C VAL A 342 15.96 -2.74 -0.73
N CYS A 343 16.38 -3.90 -0.26
CA CYS A 343 16.09 -4.31 1.11
C CYS A 343 17.12 -3.87 2.13
N LEU A 344 18.39 -3.76 1.72
CA LEU A 344 19.37 -2.95 2.42
C LEU A 344 18.87 -1.51 2.61
N LEU A 345 18.38 -0.86 1.55
CA LEU A 345 17.86 0.51 1.59
C LEU A 345 16.56 0.67 2.41
N LEU A 346 15.70 -0.36 2.44
CA LEU A 346 14.50 -0.39 3.29
C LEU A 346 14.79 -0.78 4.75
N LYS A 347 16.05 -1.12 5.08
CA LYS A 347 16.53 -1.60 6.40
C LYS A 347 15.87 -2.91 6.84
N ILE A 348 15.76 -3.86 5.90
CA ILE A 348 15.27 -5.21 6.16
C ILE A 348 16.49 -6.11 6.27
N ASN A 349 16.79 -6.57 7.48
CA ASN A 349 18.05 -7.24 7.83
C ASN A 349 17.99 -8.77 7.61
N GLY A 350 19.17 -9.41 7.52
CA GLY A 350 19.31 -10.88 7.51
C GLY A 350 19.53 -11.48 6.11
N PHE A 351 20.56 -11.02 5.41
CA PHE A 351 20.79 -11.31 3.98
C PHE A 351 21.97 -12.29 3.77
N ASN A 352 21.73 -13.60 3.90
CA ASN A 352 22.84 -14.57 4.02
C ASN A 352 22.99 -15.58 2.86
N HIS A 353 21.90 -15.92 2.13
CA HIS A 353 21.89 -16.95 1.07
C HIS A 353 20.98 -16.59 -0.13
N PRO A 354 21.31 -15.61 -0.99
CA PRO A 354 20.47 -15.27 -2.15
C PRO A 354 20.38 -16.44 -3.16
N HIS A 355 19.26 -16.55 -3.89
CA HIS A 355 18.99 -17.59 -4.91
C HIS A 355 18.58 -18.97 -4.35
N ASN A 356 17.47 -18.99 -3.61
CA ASN A 356 16.74 -20.19 -3.19
C ASN A 356 15.27 -19.82 -3.20
N ALA A 357 14.46 -20.31 -4.13
CA ALA A 357 13.11 -19.75 -4.34
C ALA A 357 12.20 -19.81 -3.09
N GLY A 358 12.56 -20.64 -2.10
CA GLY A 358 11.88 -20.88 -0.83
C GLY A 358 12.23 -19.98 0.35
N ASN A 359 13.53 -19.71 0.59
CA ASN A 359 14.10 -18.78 1.61
C ASN A 359 13.52 -17.37 1.61
N ASP A 360 12.74 -17.22 0.59
CA ASP A 360 12.36 -16.10 -0.14
C ASP A 360 10.82 -16.00 0.08
N ALA A 361 10.34 -16.53 1.23
CA ALA A 361 8.97 -16.49 1.66
C ALA A 361 8.60 -16.22 3.16
N HIS A 362 9.49 -16.07 4.18
CA HIS A 362 8.98 -15.78 5.57
C HIS A 362 9.79 -14.96 6.64
N VAL A 363 9.12 -14.48 7.72
CA VAL A 363 9.72 -13.71 8.86
C VAL A 363 10.12 -14.64 9.98
N GLY A 364 11.28 -14.37 10.58
CA GLY A 364 11.58 -14.91 11.91
C GLY A 364 13.07 -15.13 12.11
N SER A 365 13.81 -14.02 12.27
CA SER A 365 15.23 -14.02 12.66
C SER A 365 16.16 -14.89 11.81
N VAL A 366 16.86 -14.21 10.87
CA VAL A 366 17.94 -14.71 9.97
C VAL A 366 17.42 -15.35 8.66
N ALA A 367 17.87 -14.83 7.49
CA ALA A 367 17.67 -15.33 6.10
C ALA A 367 16.34 -14.96 5.36
N VAL A 368 16.13 -15.24 4.04
CA VAL A 368 16.69 -14.46 2.88
C VAL A 368 15.64 -13.90 1.86
N PHE A 369 15.71 -14.24 0.56
CA PHE A 369 15.82 -13.35 -0.61
C PHE A 369 14.49 -12.86 -1.22
N HIS A 370 13.69 -13.59 -1.98
CA HIS A 370 12.38 -13.10 -2.47
C HIS A 370 11.33 -12.83 -1.36
N ARG A 371 11.63 -13.06 -0.07
CA ARG A 371 10.71 -12.59 0.99
C ARG A 371 10.95 -11.13 1.30
N PHE A 372 12.15 -10.67 1.04
CA PHE A 372 12.37 -9.27 0.85
C PHE A 372 11.41 -8.70 -0.22
N THR A 373 10.81 -9.45 -1.15
CA THR A 373 9.69 -8.97 -1.99
C THR A 373 8.44 -8.71 -1.13
N MET A 374 7.95 -9.68 -0.37
CA MET A 374 6.77 -9.50 0.49
C MET A 374 7.00 -8.47 1.62
N GLU A 375 8.20 -8.37 2.18
CA GLU A 375 8.55 -7.35 3.18
C GLU A 375 8.90 -6.00 2.58
N ALA A 376 9.47 -5.91 1.38
CA ALA A 376 9.59 -4.63 0.69
C ALA A 376 8.20 -4.09 0.37
N LEU A 377 7.31 -4.94 -0.15
CA LEU A 377 5.89 -4.63 -0.28
C LEU A 377 5.34 -4.16 1.08
N ARG A 378 5.41 -4.97 2.13
CA ARG A 378 4.80 -4.64 3.44
C ARG A 378 5.39 -3.38 4.08
N ALA A 379 6.70 -3.15 3.97
CA ALA A 379 7.40 -1.97 4.48
C ALA A 379 7.08 -0.69 3.69
N MET A 380 6.77 -0.81 2.39
CA MET A 380 6.29 0.30 1.56
C MET A 380 4.77 0.51 1.68
N ALA A 381 4.00 -0.57 1.84
CA ALA A 381 2.54 -0.57 1.83
C ALA A 381 1.93 -0.16 3.19
N THR A 382 2.53 -0.60 4.30
CA THR A 382 2.04 -0.33 5.68
C THR A 382 2.49 1.04 6.20
N GLY A 383 3.47 1.68 5.56
CA GLY A 383 4.00 2.97 5.99
C GLY A 383 3.07 4.17 5.74
N LYS A 384 3.55 5.38 6.05
CA LYS A 384 2.92 6.67 5.71
C LYS A 384 2.77 6.85 4.18
N PRO A 385 2.13 7.92 3.66
CA PRO A 385 2.22 8.25 2.24
C PRO A 385 3.68 8.32 1.72
N LEU A 386 3.84 8.17 0.41
CA LEU A 386 5.11 7.97 -0.29
C LEU A 386 6.20 8.96 0.12
N ASP A 387 5.94 10.27 0.00
CA ASP A 387 6.97 11.28 0.29
C ASP A 387 7.31 11.42 1.78
N PRO A 388 6.34 11.38 2.72
CA PRO A 388 6.63 11.17 4.14
C PRO A 388 7.50 9.95 4.44
N GLN A 389 7.26 8.80 3.78
CA GLN A 389 8.15 7.63 3.93
C GLN A 389 9.55 7.91 3.39
N ARG A 390 9.69 8.54 2.22
CA ARG A 390 11.00 8.90 1.66
C ARG A 390 11.78 9.80 2.61
N GLU A 391 11.17 10.87 3.11
CA GLU A 391 11.83 11.85 3.99
C GLU A 391 12.15 11.27 5.39
N GLU A 392 11.36 10.29 5.88
CA GLU A 392 11.65 9.57 7.13
C GLU A 392 12.79 8.55 6.97
N ARG A 393 12.91 7.90 5.81
CA ARG A 393 13.97 6.93 5.51
C ARG A 393 15.30 7.64 5.18
N TRP A 394 15.23 8.71 4.40
CA TRP A 394 16.38 9.40 3.78
C TRP A 394 16.27 10.93 3.95
N PRO A 395 16.34 11.44 5.20
CA PRO A 395 16.07 12.83 5.51
C PRO A 395 17.06 13.77 4.83
N ASN A 396 16.52 14.78 4.13
CA ASN A 396 17.28 15.77 3.33
C ASN A 396 18.08 15.21 2.14
N GLN A 397 18.01 13.91 1.83
CA GLN A 397 18.74 13.29 0.69
C GLN A 397 18.03 13.45 -0.66
N THR A 398 17.05 14.35 -0.82
CA THR A 398 16.39 14.57 -2.12
C THR A 398 17.05 15.70 -2.91
N GLN A 399 17.23 15.50 -4.23
CA GLN A 399 18.06 16.33 -5.10
C GLN A 399 17.90 17.85 -4.90
N VAL A 400 19.03 18.51 -4.66
CA VAL A 400 19.14 19.95 -4.39
C VAL A 400 19.81 20.66 -5.57
N LEU A 401 19.09 21.61 -6.18
CA LEU A 401 19.60 22.46 -7.26
C LEU A 401 19.67 23.91 -6.77
N PHE A 402 20.87 24.49 -6.79
CA PHE A 402 21.14 25.86 -6.34
C PHE A 402 20.66 26.16 -4.90
N GLY A 403 20.88 25.21 -3.98
CA GLY A 403 20.47 25.34 -2.57
C GLY A 403 18.95 25.21 -2.32
N GLN A 404 18.16 24.85 -3.34
CA GLN A 404 16.75 24.54 -3.20
C GLN A 404 16.49 23.07 -3.58
N GLN A 405 15.80 22.32 -2.72
CA GLN A 405 15.28 21.00 -3.09
C GLN A 405 14.32 21.16 -4.27
N ARG A 406 14.80 20.83 -5.47
CA ARG A 406 13.98 20.73 -6.68
C ARG A 406 13.53 19.29 -6.91
N GLY A 407 14.25 18.32 -6.35
CA GLY A 407 14.13 16.87 -6.48
C GLY A 407 12.98 16.18 -5.75
N VAL A 408 12.58 15.03 -6.30
CA VAL A 408 12.03 13.90 -5.53
C VAL A 408 12.96 12.68 -5.56
N LYS A 409 13.90 12.61 -6.51
CA LYS A 409 14.95 11.58 -6.55
C LYS A 409 15.87 11.68 -5.33
N VAL A 410 16.16 10.52 -4.72
CA VAL A 410 17.15 10.36 -3.65
C VAL A 410 18.56 10.38 -4.23
N GLU A 411 19.44 11.18 -3.63
CA GLU A 411 20.88 11.23 -3.88
C GLU A 411 21.58 10.40 -2.79
N TRP A 412 21.94 9.17 -3.16
CA TRP A 412 22.60 8.21 -2.28
C TRP A 412 24.02 8.65 -1.92
N THR A 413 24.38 8.55 -0.64
CA THR A 413 25.77 8.73 -0.20
C THR A 413 26.56 7.42 -0.34
N GLU A 414 27.89 7.49 -0.30
CA GLU A 414 28.75 6.29 -0.30
C GLU A 414 28.38 5.34 0.84
N ARG A 415 28.12 5.86 2.05
CA ARG A 415 27.65 5.05 3.20
C ARG A 415 26.27 4.41 3.02
N ASP A 416 25.41 5.00 2.20
CA ASP A 416 24.14 4.35 1.87
C ASP A 416 24.38 3.20 0.87
N LEU A 417 25.46 3.25 0.08
CA LEU A 417 25.81 2.35 -1.03
C LEU A 417 26.75 1.20 -0.63
N ASP A 418 27.64 1.41 0.33
CA ASP A 418 28.60 0.42 0.80
C ASP A 418 27.90 -0.77 1.49
N SER A 419 28.29 -1.99 1.08
CA SER A 419 27.84 -3.27 1.66
C SER A 419 28.60 -3.66 2.93
N ASP A 420 29.64 -2.91 3.29
CA ASP A 420 30.72 -3.37 4.15
C ASP A 420 30.59 -2.89 5.60
N ASP A 421 29.58 -2.08 5.92
CA ASP A 421 29.21 -1.77 7.31
C ASP A 421 28.61 -3.01 7.99
N GLU A 422 29.22 -3.45 9.09
CA GLU A 422 29.05 -4.73 9.79
C GLU A 422 27.62 -5.03 10.30
N PHE A 423 26.69 -5.34 9.39
CA PHE A 423 25.31 -5.80 9.69
C PHE A 423 24.97 -7.14 9.00
N TYR A 424 25.91 -8.09 9.05
CA TYR A 424 25.69 -9.51 8.72
C TYR A 424 25.25 -10.33 9.96
#